data_AF-A0A0K2SKE4-F1
#
_entry.id   AF-A0A0K2SKE4-F1
#
_cell.length_a   1.000
_cell.length_b   1.000
_cell.length_c   1.000
_cell.angle_alpha   90.00
_cell.angle_beta   90.00
_cell.angle_gamma   90.00
#
_symmetry.space_group_name_H-M   'P 1'
#
loop_
_entity.id
_entity.type
_entity.pdbx_description
1 polymer ?
#
loop_
_entity_poly.entity_id
_entity_poly.type
_entity_poly.pdbx_seq_one_letter_code
_entity_poly.pdbx_strand_id
1 'polypeptide(L)'
;MSGAISSRLAGSPGFWPPAAWPWGPLDLGTGSVLGWLQAAAGLFLAGLAIRLLDDALDQGEDREAGVPNLAERLGPATAAYAAAALALAALVLPRLAPATVLAAYGVGMAGGLLERLPTRMPAWAEAAGALLALFLLVPAAAAWSLLLMGALQAADRWLDRGAFRAGQGGKAPRAAGREGGESAPVARSPAPALLAMGLALLAAGLAPGLTAAGLVAAAALELAFKGGVRAHARG
;
A
#
# COMPACT_ATOMS: atom_id res chain seq x y z
N MET A 1 -57.10 -35.56 13.49
CA MET A 1 -56.04 -34.78 14.17
C MET A 1 -54.70 -35.05 13.48
N SER A 2 -54.46 -34.46 12.31
CA SER A 2 -53.15 -34.49 11.63
C SER A 2 -53.22 -33.47 10.50
N GLY A 3 -52.57 -32.31 10.63
CA GLY A 3 -52.62 -31.29 9.59
C GLY A 3 -52.35 -29.84 10.01
N ALA A 4 -51.42 -29.59 10.94
CA ALA A 4 -51.14 -28.21 11.38
C ALA A 4 -49.67 -27.90 11.76
N ILE A 5 -48.67 -28.57 11.17
CA ILE A 5 -47.25 -28.33 11.50
C ILE A 5 -46.36 -28.14 10.25
N SER A 6 -46.90 -27.67 9.11
CA SER A 6 -46.08 -27.51 7.88
C SER A 6 -45.88 -26.07 7.39
N SER A 7 -46.41 -25.05 8.08
CA SER A 7 -46.36 -23.65 7.60
C SER A 7 -45.42 -22.72 8.36
N ARG A 8 -44.63 -23.19 9.34
CA ARG A 8 -43.75 -22.34 10.16
C ARG A 8 -42.27 -22.32 9.78
N LEU A 9 -41.87 -22.94 8.67
CA LEU A 9 -40.45 -22.94 8.23
C LEU A 9 -40.15 -22.04 7.02
N ALA A 10 -41.13 -21.28 6.52
CA ALA A 10 -40.94 -20.39 5.36
C ALA A 10 -40.49 -18.95 5.72
N GLY A 11 -40.13 -18.69 6.97
CA GLY A 11 -39.91 -17.33 7.48
C GLY A 11 -38.63 -17.10 8.27
N SER A 12 -37.63 -17.99 8.15
CA SER A 12 -36.30 -17.66 8.68
C SER A 12 -35.71 -16.57 7.78
N PRO A 13 -35.36 -15.37 8.29
CA PRO A 13 -34.57 -14.42 7.53
C PRO A 13 -33.23 -15.11 7.25
N GLY A 14 -33.14 -15.69 6.05
CA GLY A 14 -31.93 -16.29 5.53
C GLY A 14 -30.85 -15.23 5.59
N PHE A 15 -29.92 -15.42 6.52
CA PHE A 15 -28.75 -14.58 6.77
C PHE A 15 -27.78 -14.53 5.57
N TRP A 16 -28.13 -15.15 4.43
CA TRP A 16 -27.37 -15.10 3.20
C TRP A 16 -28.34 -15.01 2.01
N PRO A 17 -28.40 -13.87 1.29
CA PRO A 17 -29.17 -13.80 0.06
C PRO A 17 -28.59 -14.75 -0.99
N PRO A 18 -29.44 -15.42 -1.79
CA PRO A 18 -29.01 -16.43 -2.75
C PRO A 18 -28.26 -15.79 -3.93
N ALA A 19 -27.06 -16.30 -4.18
CA ALA A 19 -26.42 -16.47 -5.50
C ALA A 19 -26.33 -15.28 -6.47
N ALA A 20 -26.32 -14.03 -6.01
CA ALA A 20 -25.51 -13.02 -6.69
C ALA A 20 -24.05 -13.38 -6.37
N TRP A 21 -23.25 -13.68 -7.38
CA TRP A 21 -21.81 -13.92 -7.23
C TRP A 21 -21.25 -12.87 -6.24
N PRO A 22 -20.55 -13.25 -5.15
CA PRO A 22 -20.22 -12.30 -4.10
C PRO A 22 -19.46 -11.09 -4.65
N TRP A 23 -18.80 -11.24 -5.80
CA TRP A 23 -18.04 -10.21 -6.51
C TRP A 23 -18.85 -9.33 -7.46
N GLY A 24 -20.11 -8.97 -7.13
CA GLY A 24 -20.80 -7.87 -7.84
C GLY A 24 -19.90 -6.63 -8.00
N PRO A 25 -20.18 -5.72 -8.96
CA PRO A 25 -19.36 -4.54 -9.22
C PRO A 25 -19.01 -3.84 -7.90
N LEU A 26 -17.82 -3.24 -7.82
CA LEU A 26 -17.30 -2.53 -6.64
C LEU A 26 -18.18 -1.31 -6.32
N ASP A 27 -19.41 -1.55 -5.89
CA ASP A 27 -20.39 -0.55 -5.50
C ASP A 27 -20.12 -0.22 -4.04
N LEU A 28 -19.26 0.77 -3.86
CA LEU A 28 -18.88 1.30 -2.56
C LEU A 28 -19.83 2.41 -2.12
N GLY A 29 -21.01 2.52 -2.75
CA GLY A 29 -21.86 3.69 -2.59
C GLY A 29 -21.17 4.97 -3.08
N THR A 30 -20.27 4.86 -4.07
CA THR A 30 -19.55 5.99 -4.71
C THR A 30 -20.48 6.99 -5.39
N GLY A 31 -21.77 6.68 -5.49
CA GLY A 31 -22.81 7.66 -5.80
C GLY A 31 -23.04 8.71 -4.70
N SER A 32 -22.44 8.56 -3.52
CA SER A 32 -22.64 9.45 -2.36
C SER A 32 -21.32 9.95 -1.76
N VAL A 33 -21.33 11.17 -1.20
CA VAL A 33 -20.17 11.75 -0.48
C VAL A 33 -19.71 10.85 0.66
N LEU A 34 -20.65 10.21 1.37
CA LEU A 34 -20.31 9.30 2.46
C LEU A 34 -19.53 8.07 1.96
N GLY A 35 -19.93 7.47 0.85
CA GLY A 35 -19.20 6.35 0.25
C GLY A 35 -17.79 6.73 -0.18
N TRP A 36 -17.61 7.96 -0.69
CA TRP A 36 -16.29 8.51 -1.00
C TRP A 36 -15.40 8.68 0.23
N LEU A 37 -15.95 9.26 1.31
CA LEU A 37 -15.24 9.42 2.58
C LEU A 37 -14.87 8.06 3.17
N GLN A 38 -15.78 7.09 3.11
CA GLN A 38 -15.54 5.72 3.56
C GLN A 38 -14.41 5.06 2.74
N ALA A 39 -14.42 5.21 1.42
CA ALA A 39 -13.37 4.70 0.55
C ALA A 39 -12.01 5.34 0.84
N ALA A 40 -11.97 6.67 0.96
CA ALA A 40 -10.74 7.39 1.30
C ALA A 40 -10.20 6.97 2.67
N ALA A 41 -11.07 6.87 3.69
CA ALA A 41 -10.67 6.44 5.03
C ALA A 41 -10.14 5.01 5.06
N GLY A 42 -10.81 4.07 4.38
CA GLY A 42 -10.35 2.68 4.31
C GLY A 42 -9.02 2.52 3.56
N LEU A 43 -8.84 3.23 2.44
CA LEU A 43 -7.57 3.22 1.70
C LEU A 43 -6.44 3.90 2.48
N PHE A 44 -6.75 4.97 3.23
CA PHE A 44 -5.79 5.60 4.14
C PHE A 44 -5.33 4.65 5.23
N LEU A 45 -6.26 3.94 5.89
CA LEU A 45 -5.95 2.95 6.91
C LEU A 45 -5.13 1.77 6.35
N ALA A 46 -5.47 1.29 5.15
CA ALA A 46 -4.69 0.25 4.46
C ALA A 46 -3.28 0.74 4.11
N GLY A 47 -3.14 1.94 3.56
CA GLY A 47 -1.85 2.56 3.27
C GLY A 47 -1.01 2.78 4.53
N LEU A 48 -1.63 3.22 5.63
CA LEU A 48 -0.99 3.32 6.94
C LEU A 48 -0.47 1.97 7.43
N ALA A 49 -1.28 0.91 7.30
CA ALA A 49 -0.87 -0.44 7.70
C ALA A 49 0.32 -0.93 6.87
N ILE A 50 0.28 -0.74 5.54
CA ILE A 50 1.38 -1.09 4.63
C ILE A 50 2.65 -0.33 5.02
N ARG A 51 2.56 1.00 5.21
CA ARG A 51 3.71 1.83 5.55
C ARG A 51 4.33 1.45 6.89
N LEU A 52 3.51 1.21 7.91
CA LEU A 52 4.03 0.78 9.23
C LEU A 52 4.69 -0.60 9.17
N LEU A 53 4.19 -1.50 8.31
CA LEU A 53 4.80 -2.80 8.10
C LEU A 53 6.14 -2.68 7.36
N ASP A 54 6.19 -1.84 6.33
CA ASP A 54 7.41 -1.50 5.57
C ASP A 54 8.49 -0.92 6.49
N ASP A 55 8.15 0.14 7.23
CA ASP A 55 9.04 0.74 8.23
C ASP A 55 9.52 -0.28 9.28
N ALA A 56 8.68 -1.25 9.68
CA ALA A 56 9.08 -2.28 10.63
C ALA A 56 10.06 -3.31 10.03
N LEU A 57 9.94 -3.61 8.73
CA LEU A 57 10.86 -4.51 8.03
C LEU A 57 12.20 -3.83 7.76
N ASP A 58 12.16 -2.55 7.36
CA ASP A 58 13.35 -1.79 6.95
C ASP A 58 14.05 -1.10 8.12
N GLN A 59 13.57 -1.29 9.36
CA GLN A 59 14.10 -0.64 10.56
C GLN A 59 15.62 -0.78 10.72
N GLY A 60 16.18 -1.95 10.36
CA GLY A 60 17.62 -2.19 10.42
C GLY A 60 18.39 -1.37 9.39
N GLU A 61 17.95 -1.42 8.14
CA GLU A 61 18.57 -0.73 7.01
C GLU A 61 18.49 0.80 7.17
N ASP A 62 17.33 1.30 7.57
CA ASP A 62 17.11 2.73 7.82
C ASP A 62 17.97 3.25 8.96
N ARG A 63 18.14 2.46 10.03
CA ARG A 63 18.99 2.82 11.15
C ARG A 63 20.46 2.90 10.73
N GLU A 64 20.93 1.96 9.91
CA GLU A 64 22.30 1.99 9.36
C GLU A 64 22.50 3.17 8.40
N ALA A 65 21.48 3.52 7.63
CA ALA A 65 21.47 4.66 6.72
C ALA A 65 21.28 6.02 7.44
N GLY A 66 20.88 6.01 8.72
CA GLY A 66 20.51 7.22 9.47
C GLY A 66 19.25 7.90 8.94
N VAL A 67 18.36 7.12 8.31
CA VAL A 67 17.07 7.57 7.79
C VAL A 67 16.04 7.45 8.92
N PRO A 68 15.26 8.52 9.21
CA PRO A 68 14.25 8.46 10.25
C PRO A 68 13.11 7.52 9.84
N ASN A 69 12.76 6.59 10.74
CA ASN A 69 11.77 5.54 10.51
C ASN A 69 10.74 5.53 11.66
N LEU A 70 9.45 5.29 11.37
CA LEU A 70 8.40 5.30 12.40
C LEU A 70 8.52 4.12 13.36
N ALA A 71 9.00 2.97 12.89
CA ALA A 71 9.25 1.81 13.71
C ALA A 71 10.31 2.07 14.78
N GLU A 72 11.29 2.95 14.53
CA GLU A 72 12.23 3.38 15.56
C GLU A 72 11.52 4.14 16.70
N ARG A 73 10.52 4.96 16.34
CA ARG A 73 9.76 5.78 17.31
C ARG A 73 8.70 4.97 18.06
N LEU A 74 8.01 4.07 17.36
CA LEU A 74 6.92 3.25 17.90
C LEU A 74 7.44 1.95 18.54
N GLY A 75 8.67 1.53 18.20
CA GLY A 75 9.33 0.36 18.73
C GLY A 75 8.56 -0.93 18.42
N PRO A 76 8.50 -1.89 19.37
CA PRO A 76 7.80 -3.16 19.18
C PRO A 76 6.29 -3.03 18.89
N ALA A 77 5.67 -1.89 19.22
CA ALA A 77 4.25 -1.67 19.00
C ALA A 77 3.89 -1.43 17.52
N THR A 78 4.87 -1.17 16.66
CA THR A 78 4.66 -0.86 15.22
C THR A 78 3.83 -1.92 14.51
N ALA A 79 4.17 -3.20 14.71
CA ALA A 79 3.43 -4.31 14.11
C ALA A 79 1.98 -4.40 14.63
N ALA A 80 1.75 -4.10 15.92
CA ALA A 80 0.41 -4.07 16.50
C ALA A 80 -0.44 -2.93 15.92
N TYR A 81 0.15 -1.75 15.73
CA TYR A 81 -0.53 -0.63 15.08
C TYR A 81 -0.80 -0.88 13.60
N ALA A 82 0.13 -1.52 12.87
CA ALA A 82 -0.10 -1.96 11.50
C ALA A 82 -1.28 -2.93 11.41
N ALA A 83 -1.32 -3.95 12.29
CA ALA A 83 -2.41 -4.91 12.35
C ALA A 83 -3.75 -4.26 12.71
N ALA A 84 -3.77 -3.32 13.67
CA ALA A 84 -4.98 -2.59 14.04
C ALA A 84 -5.49 -1.70 12.90
N ALA A 85 -4.62 -0.97 12.21
CA ALA A 85 -4.97 -0.18 11.04
C ALA A 85 -5.53 -1.06 9.91
N LEU A 86 -4.92 -2.22 9.67
CA LEU A 86 -5.42 -3.19 8.69
C LEU A 86 -6.79 -3.76 9.07
N ALA A 87 -7.00 -4.11 10.33
CA ALA A 87 -8.30 -4.61 10.80
C ALA A 87 -9.40 -3.56 10.59
N LEU A 88 -9.14 -2.29 10.94
CA LEU A 88 -10.07 -1.20 10.68
C LEU A 88 -10.28 -0.97 9.18
N ALA A 89 -9.22 -1.02 8.37
CA ALA A 89 -9.33 -0.91 6.92
C ALA A 89 -10.22 -2.02 6.34
N ALA A 90 -10.08 -3.26 6.82
CA ALA A 90 -10.90 -4.39 6.41
C ALA A 90 -12.36 -4.29 6.89
N LEU A 91 -12.64 -3.61 8.01
CA LEU A 91 -14.01 -3.31 8.41
C LEU A 91 -14.66 -2.27 7.50
N VAL A 92 -13.89 -1.26 7.08
CA VAL A 92 -14.38 -0.14 6.26
C VAL A 92 -14.47 -0.53 4.77
N LEU A 93 -13.47 -1.27 4.27
CA LEU A 93 -13.30 -1.70 2.89
C LEU A 93 -12.89 -3.20 2.83
N PRO A 94 -13.80 -4.14 3.15
CA PRO A 94 -13.48 -5.56 3.31
C PRO A 94 -12.89 -6.23 2.08
N ARG A 95 -13.16 -5.69 0.89
CA ARG A 95 -12.61 -6.21 -0.37
C ARG A 95 -11.30 -5.54 -0.75
N LEU A 96 -11.28 -4.21 -0.69
CA LEU A 96 -10.17 -3.45 -1.22
C LEU A 96 -8.97 -3.42 -0.28
N ALA A 97 -9.18 -3.33 1.04
CA ALA A 97 -8.08 -3.31 1.99
C ALA A 97 -7.17 -4.56 1.86
N PRO A 98 -7.66 -5.81 1.96
CA PRO A 98 -6.80 -6.98 1.77
C PRO A 98 -6.24 -7.06 0.35
N ALA A 99 -7.00 -6.64 -0.67
CA ALA A 99 -6.51 -6.63 -2.05
C ALA A 99 -5.32 -5.68 -2.24
N THR A 100 -5.41 -4.47 -1.66
CA THR A 100 -4.33 -3.48 -1.69
C THR A 100 -3.09 -3.93 -0.93
N VAL A 101 -3.25 -4.63 0.20
CA VAL A 101 -2.14 -5.16 1.00
C VAL A 101 -1.43 -6.30 0.27
N LEU A 102 -2.18 -7.26 -0.29
CA LEU A 102 -1.58 -8.35 -1.07
C LEU A 102 -0.89 -7.83 -2.34
N ALA A 103 -1.48 -6.82 -3.00
CA ALA A 103 -0.85 -6.15 -4.13
C ALA A 103 0.43 -5.42 -3.70
N ALA A 104 0.41 -4.66 -2.60
CA ALA A 104 1.59 -3.96 -2.10
C ALA A 104 2.72 -4.93 -1.77
N TYR A 105 2.39 -6.03 -1.08
CA TYR A 105 3.33 -7.10 -0.76
C TYR A 105 3.93 -7.73 -2.02
N GLY A 106 3.09 -8.15 -2.97
CA GLY A 106 3.56 -8.78 -4.22
C GLY A 106 4.43 -7.86 -5.08
N VAL A 107 4.08 -6.58 -5.19
CA VAL A 107 4.83 -5.60 -5.98
C VAL A 107 6.11 -5.14 -5.25
N GLY A 108 6.06 -5.02 -3.92
CA GLY A 108 7.19 -4.56 -3.10
C GLY A 108 8.40 -5.49 -3.17
N MET A 109 8.15 -6.80 -3.22
CA MET A 109 9.20 -7.82 -3.31
C MET A 109 9.96 -7.85 -4.65
N ALA A 110 9.58 -7.04 -5.65
CA ALA A 110 10.20 -7.05 -6.97
C ALA A 110 11.69 -6.67 -6.98
N GLY A 111 12.18 -5.99 -5.93
CA GLY A 111 13.59 -5.56 -5.82
C GLY A 111 14.57 -6.67 -5.44
N GLY A 112 14.10 -7.72 -4.74
CA GLY A 112 14.94 -8.74 -4.10
C GLY A 112 14.45 -10.16 -4.35
N LEU A 113 14.08 -10.51 -5.60
CA LEU A 113 13.39 -11.77 -5.93
C LEU A 113 14.07 -13.05 -5.42
N LEU A 114 15.39 -13.05 -5.22
CA LEU A 114 16.18 -14.21 -4.79
C LEU A 114 16.49 -14.21 -3.28
N GLU A 115 16.13 -13.15 -2.56
CA GLU A 115 16.34 -13.06 -1.12
C GLU A 115 15.45 -14.06 -0.38
N ARG A 116 15.96 -14.60 0.73
CA ARG A 116 15.23 -15.56 1.56
C ARG A 116 14.51 -14.81 2.67
N LEU A 117 13.19 -14.89 2.65
CA LEU A 117 12.31 -14.26 3.63
C LEU A 117 12.14 -15.12 4.90
N PRO A 118 11.44 -14.64 5.95
CA PRO A 118 11.26 -15.36 7.21
C PRO A 118 10.65 -16.77 7.08
N THR A 119 9.88 -17.05 6.03
CA THR A 119 9.36 -18.42 5.76
C THR A 119 10.43 -19.37 5.20
N ARG A 120 11.63 -18.85 4.93
CA ARG A 120 12.75 -19.49 4.23
C ARG A 120 12.50 -19.76 2.75
N MET A 121 11.38 -19.30 2.20
CA MET A 121 11.12 -19.32 0.77
C MET A 121 11.81 -18.13 0.08
N PRO A 122 12.16 -18.27 -1.21
CA PRO A 122 12.63 -17.13 -1.97
C PRO A 122 11.50 -16.11 -2.14
N ALA A 123 11.85 -14.82 -2.12
CA ALA A 123 10.92 -13.70 -2.24
C ALA A 123 9.93 -13.83 -3.41
N TRP A 124 10.40 -14.29 -4.58
CA TRP A 124 9.52 -14.50 -5.74
C TRP A 124 8.38 -15.50 -5.46
N ALA A 125 8.62 -16.52 -4.64
CA ALA A 125 7.62 -17.56 -4.35
C ALA A 125 6.57 -17.06 -3.36
N GLU A 126 6.97 -16.29 -2.33
CA GLU A 126 6.00 -15.65 -1.43
C GLU A 126 5.18 -14.58 -2.17
N ALA A 127 5.82 -13.78 -3.03
CA ALA A 127 5.14 -12.81 -3.88
C ALA A 127 4.13 -13.49 -4.83
N ALA A 128 4.52 -14.59 -5.49
CA ALA A 128 3.61 -15.37 -6.33
C ALA A 128 2.43 -15.95 -5.52
N GLY A 129 2.68 -16.43 -4.30
CA GLY A 129 1.63 -16.90 -3.40
C GLY A 129 0.65 -15.79 -3.01
N ALA A 130 1.14 -14.60 -2.67
CA ALA A 130 0.31 -13.45 -2.34
C ALA A 130 -0.51 -12.96 -3.54
N LEU A 131 0.08 -12.92 -4.74
CA LEU A 131 -0.63 -12.57 -5.97
C LEU A 131 -1.68 -13.62 -6.33
N LEU A 132 -1.37 -14.91 -6.19
CA LEU A 132 -2.35 -15.98 -6.39
C LEU A 132 -3.52 -15.83 -5.40
N ALA A 133 -3.23 -15.60 -4.12
CA ALA A 133 -4.26 -15.34 -3.11
C ALA A 133 -5.09 -14.10 -3.47
N LEU A 134 -4.48 -13.02 -3.97
CA LEU A 134 -5.17 -11.82 -4.43
C LEU A 134 -6.19 -12.14 -5.55
N PHE A 135 -5.77 -12.87 -6.58
CA PHE A 135 -6.65 -13.23 -7.70
C PHE A 135 -7.73 -14.24 -7.31
N LEU A 136 -7.46 -15.16 -6.38
CA LEU A 136 -8.45 -16.13 -5.91
C LEU A 136 -9.47 -15.51 -4.95
N LEU A 137 -9.01 -14.64 -4.06
CA LEU A 137 -9.86 -14.06 -3.01
C LEU A 137 -10.61 -12.82 -3.49
N VAL A 138 -10.03 -11.99 -4.36
CA VAL A 138 -10.66 -10.71 -4.76
C VAL A 138 -10.41 -10.38 -6.24
N PRO A 139 -10.81 -11.26 -7.19
CA PRO A 139 -10.45 -11.11 -8.62
C PRO A 139 -10.89 -9.76 -9.21
N ALA A 140 -12.06 -9.26 -8.81
CA ALA A 140 -12.59 -7.98 -9.29
C ALA A 140 -11.74 -6.77 -8.86
N ALA A 141 -11.04 -6.86 -7.72
CA ALA A 141 -10.19 -5.78 -7.21
C ALA A 141 -8.72 -5.95 -7.61
N ALA A 142 -8.29 -7.18 -7.92
CA ALA A 142 -6.89 -7.53 -8.12
C ALA A 142 -6.16 -6.61 -9.12
N ALA A 143 -6.72 -6.46 -10.32
CA ALA A 143 -6.11 -5.63 -11.37
C ALA A 143 -5.98 -4.15 -10.94
N TRP A 144 -7.04 -3.59 -10.33
CA TRP A 144 -7.02 -2.21 -9.86
C TRP A 144 -6.00 -2.01 -8.73
N SER A 145 -5.96 -2.90 -7.75
CA SER A 145 -5.01 -2.83 -6.63
C SER A 145 -3.55 -2.95 -7.11
N LEU A 146 -3.27 -3.82 -8.09
CA LEU A 146 -1.93 -3.95 -8.67
C LEU A 146 -1.52 -2.69 -9.44
N LEU A 147 -2.42 -2.11 -10.24
CA LEU A 147 -2.14 -0.87 -10.96
C LEU A 147 -1.91 0.29 -9.99
N LEU A 148 -2.75 0.43 -8.95
CA LEU A 148 -2.58 1.45 -7.93
C LEU A 148 -1.25 1.29 -7.19
N MET A 149 -0.94 0.09 -6.68
CA MET A 149 0.30 -0.14 -5.94
C MET A 149 1.55 -0.02 -6.81
N GLY A 150 1.48 -0.48 -8.06
CA GLY A 150 2.54 -0.24 -9.05
C GLY A 150 2.76 1.24 -9.32
N ALA A 151 1.69 2.03 -9.43
CA ALA A 151 1.78 3.48 -9.60
C ALA A 151 2.42 4.16 -8.38
N LEU A 152 2.00 3.79 -7.18
CA LEU A 152 2.52 4.34 -5.92
C LEU A 152 4.01 4.02 -5.76
N GLN A 153 4.44 2.77 -5.97
CA GLN A 153 5.85 2.41 -5.88
C GLN A 153 6.72 3.07 -6.96
N ALA A 154 6.19 3.21 -8.18
CA ALA A 154 6.91 3.92 -9.24
C ALA A 154 7.10 5.41 -8.91
N ALA A 155 6.10 6.04 -8.27
CA ALA A 155 6.17 7.41 -7.79
C ALA A 155 7.17 7.54 -6.63
N ASP A 156 7.12 6.64 -5.66
CA ASP A 156 8.01 6.60 -4.50
C ASP A 156 9.49 6.48 -4.93
N ARG A 157 9.81 5.49 -5.78
CA ARG A 157 11.15 5.33 -6.38
C ARG A 157 11.61 6.55 -7.18
N TRP A 158 10.70 7.38 -7.69
CA TRP A 158 11.07 8.62 -8.36
C TRP A 158 11.38 9.73 -7.36
N LEU A 159 10.61 9.82 -6.26
CA LEU A 159 10.82 10.79 -5.18
C LEU A 159 12.13 10.54 -4.44
N ASP A 160 12.45 9.29 -4.09
CA ASP A 160 13.66 8.93 -3.34
C ASP A 160 14.95 9.22 -4.11
N ARG A 161 14.92 9.03 -5.43
CA ARG A 161 16.03 9.44 -6.31
C ARG A 161 16.31 10.93 -6.25
N GLY A 162 15.31 11.75 -5.96
CA GLY A 162 15.47 13.18 -5.73
C GLY A 162 16.12 13.49 -4.39
N ALA A 163 15.69 12.80 -3.33
CA ALA A 163 16.15 13.03 -1.95
C ALA A 163 17.62 12.62 -1.73
N PHE A 164 18.03 11.46 -2.24
CA PHE A 164 19.42 10.96 -2.14
C PHE A 164 20.44 11.96 -2.68
N ARG A 165 20.12 12.63 -3.80
CA ARG A 165 20.99 13.64 -4.42
C ARG A 165 21.12 14.90 -3.58
N ALA A 166 20.05 15.33 -2.92
CA ALA A 166 20.07 16.52 -2.06
C ALA A 166 20.89 16.27 -0.78
N GLY A 167 20.85 15.04 -0.23
CA GLY A 167 21.60 14.66 0.96
C GLY A 167 23.10 14.44 0.75
N GLN A 168 23.52 13.89 -0.40
CA GLN A 168 24.94 13.61 -0.67
C GLN A 168 25.81 14.86 -0.88
N GLY A 169 25.22 16.03 -1.10
CA GLY A 169 25.98 17.29 -1.22
C GLY A 169 26.66 17.75 0.09
N GLY A 170 26.25 17.24 1.26
CA GLY A 170 26.71 17.73 2.56
C GLY A 170 27.70 16.84 3.31
N LYS A 171 27.78 15.54 2.97
CA LYS A 171 28.69 14.58 3.62
C LYS A 171 29.40 13.77 2.54
N ALA A 172 30.28 14.42 1.79
CA ALA A 172 31.28 13.67 1.04
C ALA A 172 32.02 12.77 2.04
N PRO A 173 32.04 11.43 1.84
CA PRO A 173 32.92 10.58 2.63
C PRO A 173 34.30 11.18 2.52
N ARG A 174 34.88 11.55 3.67
CA ARG A 174 36.21 12.15 3.80
C ARG A 174 37.25 11.06 3.51
N ALA A 175 37.16 10.45 2.33
CA ALA A 175 38.11 9.50 1.81
C ALA A 175 39.27 10.32 1.26
N ALA A 176 40.40 10.18 1.93
CA ALA A 176 41.66 10.84 1.65
C ALA A 176 42.04 10.75 0.16
N GLY A 177 42.36 11.90 -0.45
CA GLY A 177 43.39 11.98 -1.48
C GLY A 177 43.04 11.61 -2.93
N ARG A 178 41.79 11.78 -3.40
CA ARG A 178 41.50 11.63 -4.84
C ARG A 178 41.09 12.97 -5.47
N GLU A 179 42.08 13.61 -6.08
CA GLU A 179 41.97 14.90 -6.76
C GLU A 179 41.09 14.83 -8.02
N GLY A 180 40.17 15.79 -8.16
CA GLY A 180 40.00 16.53 -9.41
C GLY A 180 38.94 16.09 -10.45
N GLY A 181 38.09 15.11 -10.18
CA GLY A 181 37.03 14.72 -11.14
C GLY A 181 35.71 15.46 -10.92
N GLU A 182 35.45 16.54 -11.66
CA GLU A 182 34.10 17.13 -11.75
C GLU A 182 33.11 16.06 -12.20
N SER A 183 32.27 15.61 -11.26
CA SER A 183 31.22 14.65 -11.56
C SER A 183 30.11 15.39 -12.30
N ALA A 184 30.03 15.20 -13.62
CA ALA A 184 29.00 15.81 -14.46
C ALA A 184 27.59 15.48 -13.91
N PRO A 185 26.64 16.43 -13.98
CA PRO A 185 25.29 16.21 -13.47
C PRO A 185 24.60 15.06 -14.22
N VAL A 186 24.36 13.96 -13.53
CA VAL A 186 23.61 12.82 -14.09
C VAL A 186 22.16 13.25 -14.33
N ALA A 187 21.76 13.40 -15.60
CA ALA A 187 20.41 13.77 -16.00
C ALA A 187 19.35 12.82 -15.38
N ARG A 188 18.21 13.38 -14.93
CA ARG A 188 17.09 12.59 -14.41
C ARG A 188 16.39 11.90 -15.58
N SER A 189 16.30 10.57 -15.56
CA SER A 189 15.41 9.87 -16.48
C SER A 189 13.95 10.11 -16.07
N PRO A 190 13.07 10.57 -16.98
CA PRO A 190 11.64 10.75 -16.70
C PRO A 190 10.86 9.42 -16.65
N ALA A 191 11.48 8.30 -17.05
CA ALA A 191 10.83 6.99 -17.18
C ALA A 191 9.96 6.54 -15.99
N PRO A 192 10.40 6.60 -14.71
CA PRO A 192 9.56 6.14 -13.59
C PRO A 192 8.35 7.02 -13.33
N ALA A 193 8.45 8.34 -13.54
CA ALA A 193 7.32 9.25 -13.38
C ALA A 193 6.26 9.00 -14.47
N LEU A 194 6.72 8.74 -15.71
CA LEU A 194 5.83 8.36 -16.81
C LEU A 194 5.16 7.00 -16.56
N LEU A 195 5.90 6.03 -16.00
CA LEU A 195 5.35 4.73 -15.61
C LEU A 195 4.28 4.89 -14.51
N ALA A 196 4.58 5.64 -13.45
CA ALA A 196 3.64 5.92 -12.38
C ALA A 196 2.35 6.56 -12.90
N MET A 197 2.49 7.57 -13.77
CA MET A 197 1.37 8.24 -14.43
C MET A 197 0.54 7.26 -15.28
N GLY A 198 1.19 6.44 -16.10
CA GLY A 198 0.52 5.46 -16.94
C GLY A 198 -0.29 4.44 -16.14
N LEU A 199 0.29 3.91 -15.06
CA LEU A 199 -0.38 2.96 -14.17
C LEU A 199 -1.56 3.60 -13.42
N ALA A 200 -1.41 4.85 -12.95
CA ALA A 200 -2.48 5.59 -12.31
C ALA A 200 -3.65 5.87 -13.26
N LEU A 201 -3.36 6.23 -14.52
CA LEU A 201 -4.39 6.43 -15.54
C LEU A 201 -5.13 5.14 -15.87
N LEU A 202 -4.41 4.00 -15.97
CA LEU A 202 -5.05 2.69 -16.15
C LEU A 202 -5.93 2.32 -14.96
N ALA A 203 -5.47 2.53 -13.72
CA ALA A 203 -6.27 2.33 -12.52
C ALA A 203 -7.53 3.21 -12.53
N ALA A 204 -7.40 4.49 -12.93
CA ALA A 204 -8.52 5.41 -13.09
C ALA A 204 -9.52 4.95 -14.16
N GLY A 205 -9.05 4.32 -15.25
CA GLY A 205 -9.93 3.73 -16.25
C GLY A 205 -10.79 2.58 -15.72
N LEU A 206 -10.26 1.79 -14.77
CA LEU A 206 -11.00 0.68 -14.16
C LEU A 206 -11.98 1.15 -13.07
N ALA A 207 -11.56 2.08 -12.22
CA ALA A 207 -12.37 2.60 -11.13
C ALA A 207 -11.96 4.04 -10.80
N PRO A 208 -12.48 5.04 -11.54
CA PRO A 208 -12.01 6.42 -11.43
C PRO A 208 -12.23 6.97 -10.04
N GLY A 209 -13.35 6.60 -9.42
CA GLY A 209 -13.64 7.07 -8.08
C GLY A 209 -12.71 6.51 -7.02
N LEU A 210 -12.44 5.21 -7.11
CA LEU A 210 -11.48 4.59 -6.20
C LEU A 210 -10.07 5.13 -6.37
N THR A 211 -9.64 5.39 -7.60
CA THR A 211 -8.33 5.96 -7.86
C THR A 211 -8.21 7.36 -7.27
N ALA A 212 -9.22 8.22 -7.41
CA ALA A 212 -9.22 9.54 -6.77
C ALA A 212 -9.15 9.42 -5.24
N ALA A 213 -9.95 8.54 -4.63
CA ALA A 213 -9.89 8.29 -3.19
C ALA A 213 -8.52 7.78 -2.73
N GLY A 214 -7.91 6.86 -3.49
CA GLY A 214 -6.58 6.32 -3.22
C GLY A 214 -5.48 7.36 -3.31
N LEU A 215 -5.52 8.25 -4.31
CA LEU A 215 -4.56 9.34 -4.45
C LEU A 215 -4.68 10.36 -3.30
N VAL A 216 -5.91 10.69 -2.90
CA VAL A 216 -6.15 11.57 -1.73
C VAL A 216 -5.62 10.92 -0.46
N ALA A 217 -5.89 9.63 -0.24
CA ALA A 217 -5.38 8.88 0.91
C ALA A 217 -3.85 8.86 0.94
N ALA A 218 -3.20 8.58 -0.19
CA ALA A 218 -1.74 8.61 -0.31
C ALA A 218 -1.15 10.00 -0.01
N ALA A 219 -1.76 11.06 -0.54
CA ALA A 219 -1.33 12.43 -0.27
C ALA A 219 -1.50 12.81 1.21
N ALA A 220 -2.61 12.41 1.83
CA ALA A 220 -2.86 12.64 3.25
C ALA A 220 -1.84 11.91 4.14
N LEU A 221 -1.52 10.66 3.80
CA LEU A 221 -0.52 9.85 4.49
C LEU A 221 0.86 10.52 4.42
N GLU A 222 1.25 10.95 3.23
CA GLU A 222 2.51 11.64 2.99
C GLU A 222 2.63 12.95 3.79
N LEU A 223 1.56 13.75 3.84
CA LEU A 223 1.54 14.99 4.62
C LEU A 223 1.63 14.73 6.13
N ALA A 224 0.93 13.70 6.63
CA ALA A 224 0.97 13.32 8.03
C ALA A 224 2.40 12.97 8.48
N PHE A 225 3.17 12.30 7.61
CA PHE A 225 4.53 11.87 7.95
C PHE A 225 5.59 12.93 7.71
N LYS A 226 5.58 13.62 6.56
CA LYS A 226 6.53 14.72 6.30
C LYS A 226 6.37 15.88 7.29
N GLY A 227 5.16 16.13 7.78
CA GLY A 227 4.91 17.13 8.81
C GLY A 227 5.66 16.86 10.12
N GLY A 228 5.74 15.59 10.53
CA GLY A 228 6.40 15.17 11.77
C GLY A 228 7.92 15.37 11.76
N VAL A 229 8.57 15.09 10.63
CA VAL A 229 10.05 15.18 10.49
C VAL A 229 10.53 16.64 10.62
N ARG A 230 9.79 17.60 10.05
CA ARG A 230 10.18 19.02 10.09
C ARG A 230 10.06 19.65 11.48
N ALA A 231 9.18 19.15 12.34
CA ALA A 231 9.00 19.66 13.68
C ALA A 231 10.19 19.31 14.60
N HIS A 232 10.83 18.16 14.38
CA HIS A 232 11.97 17.71 15.20
C HIS A 232 13.30 18.36 14.83
N ALA A 233 13.49 18.75 13.56
CA ALA A 233 14.72 19.41 13.12
C ALA A 233 14.89 20.86 13.66
N ARG A 234 13.93 21.38 14.44
CA ARG A 234 13.93 22.75 14.96
C ARG A 234 14.04 22.85 16.50
N GLY A 235 14.14 21.72 17.20
CA GLY A 235 14.32 21.66 18.66
C GLY A 235 15.68 21.10 19.01
#